data_AF-A0A4S2M5L7-F1
#
_entry.id   AF-A0A4S2M5L7-F1
#
_cell.length_a   1.000
_cell.length_b   1.000
_cell.length_c   1.000
_cell.angle_alpha   90.00
_cell.angle_beta   90.00
_cell.angle_gamma   90.00
#
_symmetry.space_group_name_H-M   'P 1'
#
loop_
_entity.id
_entity.type
_entity.pdbx_description
1 polymer ?
#
loop_
_entity_poly.entity_id
_entity_poly.type
_entity_poly.pdbx_seq_one_letter_code
_entity_poly.pdbx_strand_id
1 'polypeptide(L)'
;MTVLHKLSSVYFQLALVAVPLVMGLCIWQSYLITRGETNVEYHINERFRQRLRRRGLLYRNPYDFGPKANWLHFLALYNPGEFPRILVPSRGTLVRRFLMRVLLPSRTVLCENGLNYKLNIPTVQSVIESLSESNNEEV
;
A
#
# COMPACT_ATOMS: atom_id res chain seq x y z
N MET A 1 -3.94 24.62 -41.25
CA MET A 1 -2.87 24.73 -40.23
C MET A 1 -3.31 25.37 -38.91
N THR A 2 -4.25 26.31 -38.88
CA THR A 2 -4.67 27.01 -37.64
C THR A 2 -5.52 26.17 -36.68
N VAL A 3 -6.38 25.28 -37.19
CA VAL A 3 -7.22 24.39 -36.35
C VAL A 3 -6.36 23.39 -35.58
N LEU A 4 -5.36 22.79 -36.23
CA LEU A 4 -4.43 21.84 -35.59
C LEU A 4 -3.63 22.49 -34.46
N HIS A 5 -3.18 23.74 -34.65
CA HIS A 5 -2.48 24.50 -33.62
C HIS A 5 -3.38 24.80 -32.41
N LYS A 6 -4.65 25.18 -32.65
CA LYS A 6 -5.63 25.39 -31.58
C LYS A 6 -5.90 24.10 -30.79
N LEU A 7 -6.07 22.98 -31.48
CA LEU A 7 -6.26 21.67 -30.83
C LEU A 7 -5.03 21.28 -30.00
N SER A 8 -3.83 21.38 -30.56
CA SER A 8 -2.57 21.09 -29.84
C SER A 8 -2.41 21.95 -28.59
N SER A 9 -2.73 23.25 -28.68
CA SER A 9 -2.69 24.16 -27.53
C SER A 9 -3.67 23.72 -26.43
N VAL A 10 -4.91 23.34 -26.78
CA VAL A 10 -5.89 22.85 -25.80
C VAL A 10 -5.42 21.55 -25.14
N TYR A 11 -4.87 20.60 -25.90
CA TYR A 11 -4.30 19.37 -25.34
C TYR A 11 -3.15 19.65 -24.38
N PHE A 12 -2.26 20.60 -24.71
CA PHE A 12 -1.16 20.98 -23.84
C PHE A 12 -1.65 21.57 -22.52
N GLN A 13 -2.65 22.47 -22.56
CA GLN A 13 -3.25 23.04 -21.36
C GLN A 13 -3.93 21.98 -20.49
N LEU A 14 -4.64 21.03 -21.11
CA LEU A 14 -5.26 19.92 -20.39
C LEU A 14 -4.20 19.02 -19.73
N ALA A 15 -3.14 18.67 -20.46
CA ALA A 15 -2.04 17.85 -19.94
C ALA A 15 -1.32 18.55 -18.79
N LEU A 16 -1.10 19.86 -18.88
CA LEU A 16 -0.45 20.66 -17.85
C LEU A 16 -1.20 20.62 -16.51
N VAL A 17 -2.53 20.49 -16.53
CA VAL A 17 -3.36 20.35 -15.33
C VAL A 17 -3.50 18.88 -14.91
N ALA A 18 -3.70 17.97 -15.86
CA ALA A 18 -3.93 16.55 -15.55
C ALA A 18 -2.69 15.87 -14.95
N VAL A 19 -1.50 16.13 -15.48
CA VAL A 19 -0.25 15.52 -15.01
C VAL A 19 0.02 15.76 -13.52
N PRO A 20 0.01 17.00 -12.99
CA PRO A 20 0.25 17.23 -11.57
C PRO A 20 -0.83 16.61 -10.67
N LEU A 21 -2.09 16.56 -11.11
CA LEU A 21 -3.16 15.90 -10.36
C LEU A 21 -2.92 14.39 -10.23
N VAL A 22 -2.57 13.73 -11.34
CA VAL A 22 -2.23 12.30 -11.33
C VAL A 22 -0.98 12.05 -10.49
N MET A 23 0.04 12.90 -10.61
CA MET A 23 1.25 12.81 -9.79
C MET A 23 0.94 12.94 -8.29
N GLY A 24 0.10 13.90 -7.89
CA GLY A 24 -0.32 14.06 -6.50
C GLY A 24 -1.05 12.81 -5.98
N LEU A 25 -1.92 12.23 -6.79
CA LEU A 25 -2.59 10.98 -6.45
C LEU A 25 -1.60 9.82 -6.30
N CYS A 26 -0.66 9.67 -7.24
CA CYS A 26 0.38 8.64 -7.17
C CYS A 26 1.27 8.79 -5.93
N ILE A 27 1.62 10.03 -5.54
CA ILE A 27 2.37 10.31 -4.32
C ILE A 27 1.58 9.88 -3.09
N TRP A 28 0.28 10.19 -3.04
CA TRP A 28 -0.59 9.76 -1.94
C TRP A 28 -0.68 8.24 -1.84
N GLN A 29 -0.89 7.55 -2.96
CA GLN A 29 -0.91 6.08 -2.97
C GLN A 29 0.45 5.49 -2.55
N SER A 30 1.56 6.08 -3.01
CA SER A 30 2.91 5.67 -2.63
C SER A 30 3.15 5.82 -1.12
N TYR A 31 2.61 6.87 -0.51
CA TYR A 31 2.68 7.09 0.92
C TYR A 31 1.90 6.03 1.71
N LEU A 32 0.69 5.69 1.26
CA LEU A 32 -0.12 4.61 1.85
C LEU A 32 0.59 3.25 1.76
N ILE A 33 1.13 2.91 0.58
CA ILE A 33 1.92 1.69 0.36
C ILE A 33 3.12 1.66 1.31
N THR A 34 3.80 2.79 1.50
CA THR A 34 4.96 2.87 2.40
C THR A 34 4.61 2.54 3.84
N ARG A 35 3.37 2.83 4.28
CA ARG A 35 2.85 2.53 5.63
C ARG A 35 2.15 1.18 5.73
N GLY A 36 2.01 0.44 4.63
CA GLY A 36 1.25 -0.81 4.61
C GLY A 36 -0.23 -0.58 4.93
N GLU A 37 -0.79 0.55 4.51
CA GLU A 37 -2.21 0.90 4.73
C GLU A 37 -2.94 0.97 3.38
N THR A 38 -4.22 0.57 3.37
CA THR A 38 -5.14 0.89 2.26
C THR A 38 -5.83 2.24 2.48
N ASN A 39 -6.48 2.81 1.45
CA ASN A 39 -7.21 4.09 1.59
C ASN A 39 -8.35 4.01 2.64
N VAL A 40 -9.04 2.87 2.68
CA VAL A 40 -10.08 2.60 3.68
C VAL A 40 -9.46 2.49 5.07
N GLU A 41 -8.38 1.74 5.18
CA GLU A 41 -7.67 1.50 6.44
C GLU A 41 -7.04 2.77 7.01
N TYR A 42 -6.51 3.67 6.19
CA TYR A 42 -6.02 4.97 6.65
C TYR A 42 -7.07 5.73 7.47
N HIS A 43 -8.31 5.77 7.00
CA HIS A 43 -9.42 6.45 7.70
C HIS A 43 -9.79 5.76 9.00
N ILE A 44 -9.77 4.43 9.02
CA ILE A 44 -10.04 3.61 10.21
C ILE A 44 -8.91 3.81 11.24
N ASN A 45 -7.66 3.75 10.81
CA ASN A 45 -6.46 3.92 11.63
C ASN A 45 -6.37 5.33 12.21
N GLU A 46 -6.84 6.34 11.50
CA GLU A 46 -6.91 7.71 12.03
C GLU A 46 -7.89 7.80 13.20
N ARG A 47 -9.07 7.18 13.10
CA ARG A 47 -10.03 7.10 14.22
C ARG A 47 -9.44 6.36 15.41
N PHE A 48 -8.75 5.24 15.18
CA PHE A 48 -8.05 4.50 16.23
C PHE A 48 -6.94 5.33 16.88
N ARG A 49 -6.09 6.00 16.09
CA ARG A 49 -5.03 6.88 16.59
C ARG A 49 -5.59 7.95 17.52
N GLN A 50 -6.72 8.56 17.17
CA GLN A 50 -7.36 9.57 18.00
C GLN A 50 -7.89 8.98 19.31
N ARG A 51 -8.52 7.80 19.27
CA ARG A 51 -9.03 7.10 20.46
C ARG A 51 -7.91 6.67 21.41
N LEU A 52 -6.89 5.99 20.89
CA LEU A 52 -5.76 5.53 21.68
C LEU A 52 -4.96 6.70 22.28
N ARG A 53 -4.80 7.81 21.54
CA ARG A 53 -4.14 9.01 22.06
C ARG A 53 -4.86 9.60 23.27
N ARG A 54 -6.19 9.56 23.32
CA ARG A 54 -6.96 10.00 24.50
C ARG A 54 -6.69 9.11 25.72
N ARG A 55 -6.37 7.83 25.50
CA ARG A 55 -6.01 6.86 26.54
C ARG A 55 -4.51 6.86 26.87
N GLY A 56 -3.70 7.73 26.24
CA GLY A 56 -2.25 7.77 26.42
C GLY A 56 -1.48 6.64 25.74
N LEU A 57 -2.13 5.89 24.83
CA LEU A 57 -1.54 4.76 24.12
C LEU A 57 -1.12 5.14 22.69
N LEU A 58 -0.05 4.53 22.19
CA LEU A 58 0.43 4.71 20.83
C LEU A 58 -0.12 3.60 19.92
N TYR A 59 -0.93 3.98 18.92
CA TYR A 59 -1.38 3.04 17.89
C TYR A 59 -0.26 2.75 16.89
N ARG A 60 -0.03 1.47 16.58
CA ARG A 60 0.89 1.01 15.55
C ARG A 60 0.16 0.10 14.58
N ASN A 61 0.28 0.39 13.28
CA ASN A 61 -0.36 -0.40 12.24
C ASN A 61 0.21 -1.85 12.26
N PRO A 62 -0.62 -2.89 12.46
CA PRO A 62 -0.17 -4.27 12.48
C PRO A 62 0.30 -4.79 11.12
N TYR A 63 -0.11 -4.14 10.02
CA TYR A 63 0.26 -4.49 8.66
C TYR A 63 1.52 -3.76 8.16
N ASP A 64 2.11 -2.87 8.98
CA ASP A 64 3.34 -2.17 8.63
C ASP A 64 4.59 -3.02 8.97
N PHE A 65 5.25 -3.54 7.94
CA PHE A 65 6.54 -4.27 8.03
C PHE A 65 7.75 -3.36 7.79
N GLY A 66 7.53 -2.08 7.56
CA GLY A 66 8.52 -1.07 7.19
C GLY A 66 8.58 -0.81 5.68
N PRO A 67 9.09 0.36 5.25
CA PRO A 67 8.98 0.85 3.88
C PRO A 67 9.41 -0.17 2.81
N LYS A 68 10.61 -0.73 2.95
CA LYS A 68 11.15 -1.66 1.93
C LYS A 68 10.34 -2.94 1.83
N ALA A 69 9.90 -3.48 2.97
CA ALA A 69 9.12 -4.72 3.02
C ALA A 69 7.71 -4.50 2.46
N ASN A 70 7.07 -3.38 2.80
CA ASN A 70 5.74 -3.02 2.30
C ASN A 70 5.73 -2.86 0.78
N TRP A 71 6.72 -2.17 0.21
CA TRP A 71 6.87 -2.05 -1.25
C TRP A 71 7.14 -3.39 -1.94
N LEU A 72 7.97 -4.24 -1.32
CA LEU A 72 8.27 -5.57 -1.86
C LEU A 72 7.04 -6.48 -1.85
N HIS A 73 6.21 -6.38 -0.81
CA HIS A 73 4.93 -7.07 -0.70
C HIS A 73 3.92 -6.54 -1.72
N PHE A 74 3.74 -5.21 -1.81
CA PHE A 74 2.81 -4.57 -2.73
C PHE A 74 3.09 -4.91 -4.20
N LEU A 75 4.37 -4.85 -4.62
CA LEU A 75 4.79 -5.20 -5.97
C LEU A 75 4.82 -6.72 -6.23
N ALA A 76 4.39 -7.52 -5.26
CA ALA A 76 4.45 -8.97 -5.28
C ALA A 76 5.85 -9.45 -5.71
N LEU A 77 6.91 -8.85 -5.19
CA LEU A 77 8.30 -9.25 -5.50
C LEU A 77 8.79 -10.33 -4.53
N TYR A 78 8.13 -10.43 -3.37
CA TYR A 78 8.36 -11.44 -2.35
C TYR A 78 7.47 -12.67 -2.56
N ASN A 79 8.05 -13.86 -2.49
CA ASN A 79 7.30 -15.13 -2.49
C ASN A 79 7.49 -15.79 -1.11
N PRO A 80 6.42 -15.94 -0.29
CA PRO A 80 6.54 -16.49 1.06
C PRO A 80 7.00 -17.96 1.10
N GLY A 81 6.81 -18.71 0.00
CA GLY A 81 7.21 -20.12 -0.11
C GLY A 81 8.62 -20.38 -0.63
N GLU A 82 9.32 -19.39 -1.20
CA GLU A 82 10.66 -19.60 -1.79
C GLU A 82 11.79 -19.23 -0.84
N PHE A 83 11.54 -18.42 0.21
CA PHE A 83 12.59 -17.90 1.07
C PHE A 83 12.16 -17.88 2.54
N PRO A 84 12.56 -18.89 3.33
CA PRO A 84 12.43 -18.81 4.77
C PRO A 84 13.47 -17.80 5.26
N ARG A 85 12.99 -16.64 5.71
CA ARG A 85 13.76 -15.71 6.57
C ARG A 85 14.95 -15.01 5.85
N ILE A 86 14.71 -13.76 5.44
CA ILE A 86 15.74 -12.69 5.35
C ILE A 86 16.77 -12.84 4.22
N LEU A 87 16.40 -13.37 3.05
CA LEU A 87 17.24 -13.20 1.85
C LEU A 87 16.60 -12.20 0.90
N VAL A 88 17.14 -10.98 0.85
CA VAL A 88 16.81 -10.01 -0.19
C VAL A 88 17.26 -10.62 -1.52
N PRO A 89 16.35 -10.88 -2.48
CA PRO A 89 16.74 -11.48 -3.73
C PRO A 89 17.76 -10.60 -4.46
N SER A 90 18.66 -11.23 -5.21
CA SER A 90 19.62 -10.51 -6.05
C SER A 90 18.91 -9.45 -6.89
N ARG A 91 19.56 -8.29 -7.09
CA ARG A 91 19.02 -7.18 -7.89
C ARG A 91 18.51 -7.64 -9.25
N GLY A 92 19.19 -8.60 -9.89
CA GLY A 92 18.75 -9.17 -11.18
C GLY A 92 17.41 -9.91 -11.09
N THR A 93 17.18 -10.68 -10.03
CA THR A 93 15.91 -11.38 -9.79
C THR A 93 14.78 -10.39 -9.50
N LEU A 94 15.06 -9.33 -8.72
CA LEU A 94 14.10 -8.25 -8.46
C LEU A 94 13.70 -7.51 -9.75
N VAL A 95 14.67 -7.12 -10.58
CA VAL A 95 14.42 -6.42 -11.84
C VAL A 95 13.61 -7.29 -12.80
N ARG A 96 13.99 -8.58 -12.94
CA ARG A 96 13.23 -9.53 -13.78
C ARG A 96 11.78 -9.68 -13.30
N ARG A 97 11.57 -9.80 -11.98
CA ARG A 97 10.22 -9.90 -11.40
C ARG A 97 9.43 -8.61 -11.59
N PHE A 98 10.05 -7.46 -11.37
CA PHE A 98 9.41 -6.17 -11.63
C PHE A 98 8.98 -6.06 -13.09
N LEU A 99 9.86 -6.41 -14.03
CA LEU A 99 9.55 -6.34 -15.45
C LEU A 99 8.41 -7.31 -15.86
N MET A 100 8.41 -8.52 -15.31
CA MET A 100 7.42 -9.55 -15.63
C MET A 100 6.09 -9.44 -14.87
N ARG A 101 6.06 -8.79 -13.70
CA ARG A 101 4.86 -8.70 -12.83
C ARG A 101 4.23 -7.31 -12.88
N VAL A 102 5.03 -6.25 -13.06
CA VAL A 102 4.57 -4.85 -13.01
C VAL A 102 4.43 -4.25 -14.42
N LEU A 103 5.45 -4.41 -15.27
CA LEU A 103 5.47 -3.81 -16.62
C LEU A 103 4.66 -4.61 -17.65
N LEU A 104 4.66 -5.94 -17.55
CA LEU A 104 3.91 -6.83 -18.44
C LEU A 104 2.88 -7.60 -17.60
N PRO A 105 1.59 -7.23 -17.62
CA PRO A 105 0.55 -7.87 -16.81
C PRO A 105 0.14 -9.23 -17.40
N SER A 106 1.10 -10.12 -17.64
CA SER A 106 0.86 -11.43 -18.25
C SER A 106 0.50 -12.49 -17.20
N ARG A 107 0.92 -12.32 -15.94
CA ARG A 107 0.59 -13.24 -14.83
C ARG A 107 0.46 -12.51 -13.49
N THR A 108 -0.76 -12.41 -12.98
CA THR A 108 -1.03 -12.03 -11.59
C THR A 108 -0.79 -13.24 -10.69
N VAL A 109 0.35 -13.27 -10.01
CA VAL A 109 0.56 -14.23 -8.91
C VAL A 109 0.01 -13.58 -7.66
N LEU A 110 -1.20 -13.95 -7.25
CA LEU A 110 -1.74 -13.61 -5.93
C LEU A 110 -0.88 -14.36 -4.90
N CYS A 111 0.01 -13.63 -4.24
CA CYS A 111 0.84 -14.20 -3.17
C CYS A 111 0.05 -14.51 -1.89
N GLU A 112 -1.21 -14.04 -1.80
CA GLU A 112 -2.10 -14.19 -0.65
C GLU A 112 -3.51 -14.52 -1.12
N ASN A 113 -4.21 -15.35 -0.32
CA ASN A 113 -5.55 -15.85 -0.65
C ASN A 113 -6.66 -14.83 -0.32
N GLY A 114 -6.30 -13.59 0.03
CA GLY A 114 -7.21 -12.51 0.46
C GLY A 114 -7.90 -12.73 1.82
N LEU A 115 -7.71 -13.90 2.43
CA LEU A 115 -8.35 -14.33 3.69
C LEU A 115 -7.41 -14.34 4.90
N ASN A 116 -6.11 -14.52 4.67
CA ASN A 116 -5.10 -14.53 5.73
C ASN A 116 -4.00 -13.56 5.35
N TYR A 117 -3.74 -12.60 6.22
CA TYR A 117 -2.67 -11.63 6.07
C TYR A 117 -1.58 -11.90 7.08
N LYS A 118 -0.33 -11.88 6.65
CA LYS A 118 0.78 -11.89 7.60
C LYS A 118 0.72 -10.59 8.41
N LEU A 119 0.88 -10.68 9.73
CA LEU A 119 0.95 -9.53 10.63
C LEU A 119 2.39 -9.35 11.15
N ASN A 120 2.77 -8.10 11.43
CA ASN A 120 4.03 -7.79 12.11
C ASN A 120 3.94 -8.00 13.64
N ILE A 121 2.72 -8.08 14.16
CA ILE A 121 2.43 -8.31 15.58
C ILE A 121 2.06 -9.80 15.77
N PRO A 122 2.55 -10.48 16.82
CA PRO A 122 2.51 -11.94 16.90
C PRO A 122 1.13 -12.59 17.06
N THR A 123 -0.01 -11.89 17.02
CA THR A 123 -1.31 -12.59 17.13
C THR A 123 -2.47 -11.85 16.44
N VAL A 124 -3.17 -12.52 15.52
CA VAL A 124 -4.46 -12.07 14.96
C VAL A 124 -5.49 -11.87 16.09
N GLN A 125 -5.42 -12.74 17.11
CA GLN A 125 -6.25 -12.67 18.31
C GLN A 125 -6.15 -11.32 19.02
N SER A 126 -4.94 -10.76 19.19
CA SER A 126 -4.77 -9.49 19.91
C SER A 126 -5.29 -8.30 19.10
N VAL A 127 -5.26 -8.37 17.77
CA VAL A 127 -5.90 -7.38 16.91
C VAL A 127 -7.41 -7.47 17.07
N ILE A 128 -8.00 -8.67 16.97
CA ILE A 128 -9.44 -8.87 17.17
C ILE A 128 -9.88 -8.42 18.56
N GLU A 129 -9.09 -8.73 19.59
CA GLU A 129 -9.34 -8.31 20.97
C GLU A 129 -9.36 -6.78 21.09
N SER A 130 -8.35 -6.10 20.52
CA SER A 130 -8.31 -4.63 20.47
C SER A 130 -9.48 -4.01 19.69
N LEU A 131 -9.98 -4.70 18.66
CA LEU A 131 -11.15 -4.29 17.90
C LEU A 131 -12.44 -4.50 18.71
N SER A 132 -12.56 -5.63 19.42
CA SER A 132 -13.72 -5.93 20.27
C SER A 132 -13.82 -4.99 21.47
N GLU A 133 -12.70 -4.65 22.11
CA GLU A 133 -12.65 -3.65 23.19
C GLU A 133 -13.10 -2.28 22.68
N SER A 134 -12.73 -1.93 21.44
CA SER A 134 -13.12 -0.65 20.86
C SER A 134 -14.61 -0.53 20.52
N ASN A 135 -15.27 -1.64 20.16
CA ASN A 135 -16.70 -1.66 19.82
C ASN A 135 -17.59 -1.71 21.07
N ASN A 136 -17.16 -2.37 22.15
CA ASN A 136 -17.95 -2.50 23.38
C ASN A 136 -18.02 -1.20 24.20
N GLU A 137 -17.13 -0.23 23.97
CA GLU A 137 -17.17 1.07 24.63
C GLU A 137 -18.04 2.12 23.91
N GLU A 138 -18.66 1.77 22.77
CA GLU A 138 -19.63 2.63 22.05
C GLU A 138 -21.10 2.37 22.46
N VAL A 139 -21.35 1.39 23.33
CA VAL A 139 -22.68 1.06 23.91
C VAL A 139 -22.77 1.58 25.35
#